data_AF-A0A379X3N7-F1
#
_entry.id   AF-A0A379X3N7-F1
#
_cell.length_a   1.000
_cell.length_b   1.000
_cell.length_c   1.000
_cell.angle_alpha   90.00
_cell.angle_beta   90.00
_cell.angle_gamma   90.00
#
_symmetry.space_group_name_H-M   'P 1'
#
loop_
_entity.id
_entity.type
_entity.pdbx_description
1 polymer ?
#
loop_
_entity_poly.entity_id
_entity_poly.type
_entity_poly.pdbx_seq_one_letter_code
_entity_poly.pdbx_strand_id
1 'polypeptide(L)' 'MTNNAAAPLYSLRGLPLIGWRDMSHALNYLFADGQLKQGTLVAINAEKLLDGGR' A
#
# COMPACT_ATOMS: atom_id res chain seq x y z
N MET A 1 19.76 8.88 -1.84
CA MET A 1 19.10 7.72 -1.20
C MET A 1 17.61 8.00 -1.19
N THR A 2 16.85 7.39 -2.10
CA THR A 2 15.39 7.50 -2.05
C THR A 2 14.91 6.75 -0.82
N ASN A 3 14.12 7.39 0.04
CA ASN A 3 13.49 6.75 1.19
C ASN A 3 12.55 5.63 0.67
N ASN A 4 13.06 4.41 0.54
CA ASN A 4 12.35 3.28 -0.04
C ASN A 4 11.32 2.67 0.93
N ALA A 5 11.21 3.24 2.13
CA ALA A 5 10.21 2.92 3.14
C ALA A 5 9.03 3.92 3.14
N ALA A 6 9.04 4.95 2.30
CA ALA A 6 7.89 5.85 2.16
C ALA A 6 6.92 5.30 1.10
N ALA A 7 5.80 4.74 1.56
CA ALA A 7 4.72 4.33 0.68
C ALA A 7 3.72 5.50 0.48
N PRO A 8 3.37 5.86 -0.77
CA PRO A 8 2.39 6.90 -1.05
C PRO A 8 1.00 6.53 -0.50
N LEU A 9 0.31 7.54 0.02
CA LEU A 9 -1.09 7.45 0.43
C LEU A 9 -1.99 8.00 -0.67
N TYR A 10 -2.98 7.22 -1.07
CA TYR A 10 -4.00 7.60 -2.03
C TYR A 10 -5.36 7.68 -1.33
N SER A 11 -6.21 8.60 -1.78
CA SER A 11 -7.63 8.58 -1.42
C SER A 11 -8.42 8.08 -2.63
N LEU A 12 -8.99 6.88 -2.52
CA LEU A 12 -9.78 6.27 -3.58
C LEU A 12 -11.20 6.04 -3.07
N ARG A 13 -12.17 6.76 -3.64
CA ARG A 13 -13.59 6.74 -3.21
C ARG A 13 -13.75 7.00 -1.69
N GLY A 14 -12.92 7.87 -1.12
CA GLY A 14 -12.93 8.20 0.31
C GLY A 14 -12.21 7.20 1.22
N LEU A 15 -11.65 6.12 0.67
CA LEU A 15 -10.82 5.17 1.42
C LEU A 15 -9.34 5.55 1.31
N PRO A 16 -8.62 5.70 2.44
CA PRO A 16 -7.18 5.88 2.42
C PRO A 16 -6.50 4.54 2.10
N LEU A 17 -5.69 4.52 1.05
CA LEU A 17 -4.97 3.33 0.58
C LEU A 17 -3.48 3.61 0.51
N ILE A 18 -2.68 2.66 0.99
CA ILE A 18 -1.23 2.65 0.79
C ILE A 18 -0.94 1.93 -0.52
N GLY A 19 -0.19 2.57 -1.41
CA GLY A 19 0.22 1.95 -2.67
C GLY A 19 1.69 1.54 -2.69
N TRP A 20 1.98 0.42 -3.33
CA TRP A 20 3.34 -0.04 -3.61
C TRP A 20 3.57 -0.11 -5.12
N ARG A 21 4.82 0.07 -5.54
CA ARG A 21 5.20 0.07 -6.96
C ARG A 21 5.46 -1.35 -7.46
N ASP A 22 5.96 -2.19 -6.56
CA ASP A 22 6.27 -3.60 -6.77
C ASP A 22 6.32 -4.31 -5.40
N MET A 23 6.52 -5.63 -5.43
CA MET A 23 6.61 -6.47 -4.22
C MET A 23 7.79 -6.08 -3.32
N SER A 24 8.94 -5.72 -3.89
CA SER A 24 10.13 -5.33 -3.13
C SER A 24 9.88 -4.05 -2.33
N HIS A 25 9.18 -3.08 -2.92
CA HIS A 25 8.74 -1.87 -2.23
C HIS A 25 7.77 -2.20 -1.08
N ALA A 26 6.84 -3.14 -1.29
CA ALA A 26 5.91 -3.58 -0.24
C ALA A 26 6.65 -4.24 0.94
N LEU A 27 7.61 -5.13 0.66
CA LEU A 27 8.41 -5.78 1.70
C LEU A 27 9.28 -4.77 2.46
N ASN A 28 9.93 -3.84 1.76
CA ASN A 28 10.72 -2.78 2.41
C ASN A 28 9.86 -1.90 3.32
N TYR A 29 8.62 -1.61 2.91
CA TYR A 29 7.67 -0.88 3.74
C TYR A 29 7.23 -1.68 4.97
N LEU A 30 6.90 -2.97 4.80
CA LEU A 30 6.42 -3.83 5.89
C LEU A 30 7.53 -4.17 6.90
N PHE A 31 8.77 -4.35 6.44
CA PHE A 31 9.94 -4.67 7.27
C PHE A 31 10.88 -3.48 7.49
N ALA A 32 10.33 -2.27 7.48
CA ALA A 32 11.12 -1.05 7.69
C ALA A 32 11.89 -1.11 9.02
N ASP A 33 13.13 -0.61 9.00
CA ASP A 33 14.01 -0.54 10.18
C ASP A 33 14.31 -1.90 10.85
N GLY A 34 14.24 -2.99 10.07
CA GLY A 34 14.49 -4.35 10.57
C GLY A 34 13.40 -4.88 11.49
N GLN A 35 12.24 -4.21 11.52
CA GLN A 35 11.08 -4.62 12.30
C GLN A 35 9.88 -4.82 11.38
N LEU A 36 9.21 -5.96 11.52
CA LEU A 36 7.95 -6.19 10.83
C LEU A 36 6.85 -5.34 11.48
N LYS A 37 6.21 -4.48 10.68
CA LYS A 37 4.99 -3.76 11.09
C LYS A 37 3.94 -4.77 11.55
N GLN A 38 3.44 -4.57 12.76
CA GLN A 38 2.41 -5.42 13.38
C GLN A 38 1.01 -4.94 13.01
N GLY A 39 0.07 -5.86 12.82
CA GLY A 39 -1.33 -5.58 12.52
C GLY A 39 -1.93 -6.51 11.48
N THR A 40 -3.13 -6.17 10.99
CA THR A 40 -3.81 -6.91 9.93
C THR A 40 -3.62 -6.21 8.60
N LEU A 41 -3.07 -6.92 7.62
CA LEU A 41 -3.06 -6.46 6.24
C LEU A 41 -4.44 -6.66 5.63
N VAL A 42 -5.13 -5.55 5.33
CA VAL A 42 -6.39 -5.55 4.58
C VAL A 42 -6.08 -5.06 3.17
N ALA A 43 -6.30 -5.93 2.19
CA ALA A 43 -6.20 -5.58 0.77
C ALA A 43 -7.60 -5.53 0.15
N ILE A 44 -7.79 -4.65 -0.83
CA ILE A 44 -9.04 -4.51 -1.57
C ILE A 44 -8.77 -4.90 -3.02
N ASN A 45 -9.69 -5.65 -3.63
CA ASN A 45 -9.60 -5.97 -5.05
C ASN A 45 -9.62 -4.68 -5.89
N ALA A 46 -8.53 -4.42 -6.62
CA ALA A 46 -8.32 -3.18 -7.37
C ALA A 46 -9.38 -2.96 -8.44
N GLU A 47 -9.81 -4.01 -9.14
CA GLU A 47 -10.81 -3.87 -10.21
C GLU A 47 -12.16 -3.38 -9.66
N LYS A 48 -12.50 -3.77 -8.42
CA LYS A 48 -13.74 -3.32 -7.75
C LYS A 48 -13.69 -1.84 -7.37
N LEU A 49 -12.50 -1.29 -7.17
CA LEU A 49 -12.29 0.12 -6.84
C LEU A 49 -12.14 0.99 -8.09
N LEU A 50 -11.53 0.46 -9.15
CA LEU A 50 -11.20 1.19 -10.37
C LEU A 50 -12.33 1.15 -11.41
N ASP A 51 -13.16 0.10 -11.41
CA ASP A 51 -14.32 0.04 -12.28
C ASP A 51 -15.39 1.01 -11.75
N GLY A 52 -15.45 2.20 -12.37
CA GLY A 52 -16.45 3.23 -12.10
C GLY A 52 -17.82 2.69 -12.44
N GLY A 53 -18.50 2.13 -11.43
CA GLY A 53 -19.73 1.35 -11.55
C GLY A 53 -20.55 1.67 -12.78
N ARG A 54 -20.56 0.74 -13.74
CA ARG A 54 -21.66 0.61 -14.68
C ARG A 54 -22.85 -0.04 -13.98
#